data_AF-J3EVJ4-F1
#
_entry.id   AF-J3EVJ4-F1
#
_cell.length_a   1.000
_cell.length_b   1.000
_cell.length_c   1.000
_cell.angle_alpha   90.00
_cell.angle_beta   90.00
_cell.angle_gamma   90.00
#
_symmetry.space_group_name_H-M   'P 1'
#
loop_
_entity.id
_entity.type
_entity.pdbx_description
1 polymer ?
#
loop_
_entity_poly.entity_id
_entity_poly.type
_entity_poly.pdbx_seq_one_letter_code
_entity_poly.pdbx_strand_id
1 'polypeptide(L)'
;MRFKLVPAAPADLSFVADAQRAVPLVPGSEDDCCARLMRRLDLPSRDVARTWLTFLRALELVEETPSGFKRRRVDPTDSHLREAFRRRVFGAEEVLAALGEADGPLTAEEAFKRFRERVPVWEHHKNPQTWEELWTERLGDILEWLTLLGLTEQVEETEEVQDVDGVSGGFRPSQSR
;
A
#
# COMPACT_ATOMS: atom_id res chain seq x y z
N MET A 1 15.30 -1.83 -5.40
CA MET A 1 14.10 -2.07 -6.24
C MET A 1 12.88 -1.55 -5.51
N ARG A 2 11.94 -0.91 -6.21
CA ARG A 2 10.65 -0.47 -5.65
C ARG A 2 9.50 -1.27 -6.27
N PHE A 3 8.42 -1.44 -5.52
CA PHE A 3 7.25 -2.24 -5.86
C PHE A 3 6.03 -1.35 -6.07
N LYS A 4 5.23 -1.67 -7.08
CA LYS A 4 4.01 -0.93 -7.39
C LYS A 4 2.76 -1.50 -6.70
N LEU A 5 2.70 -2.80 -6.48
CA LEU A 5 1.53 -3.46 -5.91
C LEU A 5 1.41 -3.11 -4.42
N VAL A 6 0.31 -2.45 -4.07
CA VAL A 6 -0.07 -2.06 -2.72
C VAL A 6 -1.53 -2.56 -2.56
N PRO A 7 -1.84 -3.44 -1.61
CA PRO A 7 -3.22 -3.80 -1.31
C PRO A 7 -3.90 -2.67 -0.52
N ALA A 8 -5.22 -2.65 -0.48
CA ALA A 8 -5.97 -1.83 0.48
C ALA A 8 -5.42 -2.03 1.91
N ALA A 9 -5.32 -0.94 2.67
CA ALA A 9 -4.78 -1.00 4.02
C ALA A 9 -5.75 -1.80 4.92
N PRO A 10 -5.24 -2.75 5.73
CA PRO A 10 -6.07 -3.43 6.72
C PRO A 10 -6.42 -2.47 7.87
N ALA A 11 -7.39 -2.85 8.70
CA ALA A 11 -7.77 -2.07 9.87
C ALA A 11 -6.61 -1.89 10.88
N ASP A 12 -5.70 -2.87 10.96
CA ASP A 12 -4.56 -2.83 11.86
C ASP A 12 -3.36 -3.66 11.35
N LEU A 13 -2.18 -3.41 11.92
CA LEU A 13 -0.93 -4.06 11.53
C LEU A 13 -0.83 -5.55 11.92
N SER A 14 -1.71 -6.07 12.77
CA SER A 14 -1.70 -7.50 13.11
C SER A 14 -2.04 -8.37 11.89
N PHE A 15 -2.84 -7.83 10.95
CA PHE A 15 -3.12 -8.46 9.66
C PHE A 15 -1.84 -8.71 8.85
N VAL A 16 -0.88 -7.78 8.87
CA VAL A 16 0.42 -7.95 8.18
C VAL A 16 1.21 -9.11 8.79
N ALA A 17 1.20 -9.21 10.12
CA ALA A 17 1.85 -10.30 10.82
C ALA A 17 1.18 -11.65 10.50
N ASP A 18 -0.16 -11.70 10.41
CA ASP A 18 -0.89 -12.88 9.98
C ASP A 18 -0.61 -13.26 8.52
N ALA A 19 -0.55 -12.27 7.62
CA ALA A 19 -0.21 -12.50 6.23
C ALA A 19 1.22 -13.05 6.07
N GLN A 20 2.19 -12.49 6.81
CA GLN A 20 3.54 -13.06 6.89
C GLN A 20 3.51 -14.50 7.43
N ARG A 21 2.77 -14.78 8.50
CA ARG A 21 2.65 -16.13 9.09
C ARG A 21 2.01 -17.13 8.12
N ALA A 22 1.12 -16.68 7.24
CA ALA A 22 0.49 -17.52 6.24
C ALA A 22 1.50 -18.13 5.26
N VAL A 23 2.53 -17.35 4.88
CA VAL A 23 3.60 -17.78 3.96
C VAL A 23 4.47 -18.88 4.62
N PRO A 24 4.79 -19.97 3.90
CA PRO A 24 5.58 -21.06 4.45
C PRO A 24 7.06 -20.68 4.67
N LEU A 25 7.72 -21.35 5.61
CA LEU A 25 9.17 -21.22 5.81
C LEU A 25 9.97 -21.92 4.70
N VAL A 26 9.42 -23.01 4.17
CA VAL A 26 9.98 -23.74 3.03
C VAL A 26 9.14 -23.36 1.80
N PRO A 27 9.75 -22.83 0.72
CA PRO A 27 9.00 -22.40 -0.45
C PRO A 27 8.14 -23.54 -1.02
N GLY A 28 6.86 -23.27 -1.22
CA GLY A 28 5.98 -24.05 -2.10
C GLY A 28 5.84 -23.37 -3.46
N SER A 29 4.85 -23.78 -4.26
CA SER A 29 4.50 -23.02 -5.46
C SER A 29 3.93 -21.64 -5.11
N GLU A 30 3.98 -20.67 -6.03
CA GLU A 30 3.25 -19.40 -5.86
C GLU A 30 1.74 -19.66 -5.63
N ASP A 31 1.16 -20.59 -6.38
CA ASP A 31 -0.25 -20.98 -6.26
C ASP A 31 -0.57 -21.53 -4.85
N ASP A 32 0.31 -22.35 -4.27
CA ASP A 32 0.15 -22.83 -2.90
C ASP A 32 0.24 -21.69 -1.88
N CYS A 33 1.14 -20.72 -2.12
CA CYS A 33 1.27 -19.54 -1.26
C CYS A 33 -0.01 -18.70 -1.30
N CYS A 34 -0.53 -18.42 -2.50
CA CYS A 34 -1.80 -17.71 -2.70
C CYS A 34 -2.96 -18.43 -2.01
N ALA A 35 -3.10 -19.75 -2.22
CA ALA A 35 -4.14 -20.56 -1.59
C ALA A 35 -4.05 -20.55 -0.05
N ARG A 36 -2.85 -20.48 0.51
CA ARG A 36 -2.63 -20.35 1.97
C ARG A 36 -3.06 -18.98 2.50
N LEU A 37 -2.74 -17.90 1.80
CA LEU A 37 -3.18 -16.55 2.18
C LEU A 37 -4.70 -16.45 2.14
N MET A 38 -5.32 -16.85 1.02
CA MET A 38 -6.77 -16.84 0.87
C MET A 38 -7.48 -17.56 2.01
N ARG A 39 -7.08 -18.80 2.30
CA ARG A 39 -7.71 -19.59 3.37
C ARG A 39 -7.50 -19.03 4.77
N ARG A 40 -6.39 -18.34 5.04
CA ARG A 40 -6.05 -17.86 6.39
C ARG A 40 -6.54 -16.45 6.69
N LEU A 41 -6.70 -15.64 5.66
CA LEU A 41 -7.05 -14.22 5.78
C LEU A 41 -8.37 -13.89 5.09
N ASP A 42 -9.08 -14.91 4.60
CA ASP A 42 -10.33 -14.79 3.84
C ASP A 42 -10.23 -13.85 2.62
N LEU A 43 -9.09 -13.90 1.91
CA LEU A 43 -8.90 -13.05 0.73
C LEU A 43 -9.84 -13.47 -0.41
N PRO A 44 -10.48 -12.52 -1.10
CA PRO A 44 -11.57 -12.81 -2.04
C PRO A 44 -11.11 -13.45 -3.34
N SER A 45 -9.82 -13.33 -3.70
CA SER A 45 -9.30 -13.87 -4.95
C SER A 45 -7.81 -14.19 -4.89
N ARG A 46 -7.35 -14.97 -5.87
CA ARG A 46 -5.92 -15.27 -6.07
C ARG A 46 -5.12 -14.02 -6.43
N ASP A 47 -5.72 -13.07 -7.16
CA ASP A 47 -5.05 -11.83 -7.55
C ASP A 47 -4.80 -10.95 -6.32
N VAL A 48 -5.76 -10.85 -5.41
CA VAL A 48 -5.58 -10.17 -4.12
C VAL A 48 -4.47 -10.85 -3.31
N ALA A 49 -4.45 -12.19 -3.26
CA ALA A 49 -3.38 -12.93 -2.59
C ALA A 49 -2.00 -12.69 -3.21
N ARG A 50 -1.90 -12.58 -4.53
CA ARG A 50 -0.65 -12.29 -5.25
C ARG A 50 -0.16 -10.86 -4.98
N THR A 51 -1.08 -9.90 -4.94
CA THR A 51 -0.80 -8.52 -4.50
C THR A 51 -0.20 -8.51 -3.10
N TRP A 52 -0.82 -9.24 -2.16
CA TRP A 52 -0.29 -9.38 -0.80
C TRP A 52 1.10 -10.03 -0.76
N LEU A 53 1.36 -11.10 -1.51
CA LEU A 53 2.71 -11.72 -1.55
C LEU A 53 3.78 -10.75 -2.06
N THR A 54 3.46 -10.00 -3.12
CA THR A 54 4.36 -8.98 -3.66
C THR A 54 4.58 -7.84 -2.67
N PHE A 55 3.53 -7.42 -1.97
CA PHE A 55 3.59 -6.38 -0.97
C PHE A 55 4.39 -6.81 0.27
N LEU A 56 4.20 -8.03 0.77
CA LEU A 56 5.03 -8.59 1.85
C LEU A 56 6.52 -8.62 1.46
N ARG A 57 6.84 -8.80 0.17
CA ARG A 57 8.22 -8.73 -0.33
C ARG A 57 8.73 -7.29 -0.38
N ALA A 58 7.85 -6.33 -0.69
CA ALA A 58 8.15 -4.91 -0.56
C ALA A 58 8.49 -4.58 0.90
N LEU A 59 7.74 -5.12 1.86
CA LEU A 59 7.99 -4.99 3.31
C LEU A 59 9.15 -5.84 3.85
N GLU A 60 9.88 -6.56 2.99
CA GLU A 60 11.01 -7.41 3.38
C GLU A 60 10.66 -8.56 4.36
N LEU A 61 9.38 -8.93 4.45
CA LEU A 61 8.86 -10.01 5.30
C LEU A 61 8.87 -11.37 4.61
N VAL A 62 8.87 -11.37 3.28
CA VAL A 62 8.96 -12.57 2.45
C VAL A 62 10.01 -12.37 1.35
N GLU A 63 10.49 -13.49 0.82
CA GLU A 63 11.45 -13.54 -0.27
C GLU A 63 10.88 -14.38 -1.40
N GLU A 64 10.96 -13.85 -2.63
CA GLU A 64 10.63 -14.61 -3.83
C GLU A 64 11.79 -15.56 -4.16
N THR A 65 11.45 -16.76 -4.56
CA THR A 65 12.34 -17.85 -4.96
C THR A 65 11.90 -18.38 -6.32
N PRO A 66 12.73 -19.17 -7.03
CA PRO A 66 12.34 -19.71 -8.33
C PRO A 66 11.04 -20.53 -8.33
N SER A 67 10.66 -21.13 -7.19
CA SER A 67 9.45 -21.93 -7.06
C SER A 67 8.25 -21.17 -6.51
N GLY A 68 8.43 -20.00 -5.89
CA GLY A 68 7.36 -19.29 -5.18
C GLY A 68 7.91 -18.42 -4.05
N PHE A 69 7.20 -18.30 -2.93
CA PHE A 69 7.58 -17.40 -1.84
C PHE A 69 7.96 -18.17 -0.56
N LYS A 70 8.96 -17.65 0.17
CA LYS A 70 9.28 -18.09 1.53
C LYS A 70 9.21 -16.94 2.52
N ARG A 71 8.76 -17.26 3.72
CA ARG A 71 8.73 -16.33 4.86
C ARG A 71 10.15 -16.06 5.36
N ARG A 72 10.49 -14.79 5.57
CA ARG A 72 11.71 -14.39 6.26
C ARG A 72 11.49 -14.41 7.77
N ARG A 73 12.55 -14.69 8.53
CA ARG A 73 12.55 -14.62 10.01
C ARG A 73 12.87 -13.19 10.45
N VAL A 74 11.95 -12.28 10.17
CA VAL A 74 12.05 -10.86 10.52
C VAL A 74 10.73 -10.49 11.20
N ASP A 75 10.79 -9.82 12.34
CA ASP A 75 9.59 -9.39 13.04
C ASP A 75 9.02 -8.13 12.38
N PRO A 76 7.70 -8.06 12.11
CA PRO A 76 7.05 -6.92 11.47
C PRO A 76 6.82 -5.79 12.48
N THR A 77 7.90 -5.26 13.05
CA THR A 77 7.85 -4.11 13.97
C THR A 77 7.47 -2.83 13.23
N ASP A 78 6.83 -1.88 13.91
CA ASP A 78 6.42 -0.60 13.32
C ASP A 78 7.58 0.12 12.62
N SER A 79 8.77 0.14 13.24
CA SER A 79 9.97 0.74 12.65
C SER A 79 10.40 0.03 11.36
N HIS A 80 10.38 -1.30 11.35
CA HIS A 80 10.73 -2.11 10.17
C HIS A 80 9.73 -1.85 9.04
N LEU A 81 8.44 -1.86 9.34
CA LEU A 81 7.37 -1.64 8.38
C LEU A 81 7.42 -0.22 7.80
N ARG A 82 7.59 0.81 8.64
CA ARG A 82 7.76 2.21 8.21
C ARG A 82 8.94 2.37 7.26
N GLU A 83 10.10 1.84 7.61
CA GLU A 83 11.31 1.98 6.80
C GLU A 83 11.16 1.24 5.46
N ALA A 84 10.73 -0.03 5.50
CA ALA A 84 10.59 -0.84 4.30
C ALA A 84 9.54 -0.26 3.35
N PHE A 85 8.39 0.20 3.88
CA PHE A 85 7.33 0.81 3.08
C PHE A 85 7.84 2.06 2.35
N ARG A 86 8.41 3.02 3.08
CA ARG A 86 8.94 4.27 2.48
C ARG A 86 9.98 3.99 1.40
N ARG A 87 10.94 3.13 1.70
CA ARG A 87 12.08 2.84 0.82
C ARG A 87 11.71 2.02 -0.42
N ARG A 88 10.71 1.13 -0.31
CA ARG A 88 10.48 0.07 -1.30
C ARG A 88 9.10 0.13 -1.97
N VAL A 89 8.14 0.89 -1.46
CA VAL A 89 6.88 1.11 -2.17
C VAL A 89 7.04 2.32 -3.09
N PHE A 90 6.77 2.13 -4.38
CA PHE A 90 6.85 3.20 -5.36
C PHE A 90 5.79 4.27 -5.07
N GLY A 91 6.21 5.51 -4.88
CA GLY A 91 5.33 6.63 -4.57
C GLY A 91 5.23 6.95 -3.08
N ALA A 92 5.71 6.09 -2.17
CA ALA A 92 5.58 6.34 -0.73
C ALA A 92 6.35 7.59 -0.26
N GLU A 93 7.63 7.71 -0.63
CA GLU A 93 8.42 8.90 -0.29
C GLU A 93 7.94 10.15 -1.03
N GLU A 94 7.52 10.00 -2.29
CA GLU A 94 7.06 11.11 -3.10
C GLU A 94 5.73 11.69 -2.59
N VAL A 95 4.81 10.84 -2.13
CA VAL A 95 3.56 11.27 -1.48
C VAL A 95 3.85 11.96 -0.16
N LEU A 96 4.74 11.41 0.67
CA LEU A 96 5.16 12.05 1.92
C LEU A 96 5.79 13.43 1.68
N ALA A 97 6.62 13.57 0.65
CA ALA A 97 7.19 14.87 0.27
C ALA A 97 6.09 15.84 -0.16
N ALA A 98 5.16 15.41 -1.01
CA ALA A 98 4.04 16.24 -1.47
C ALA A 98 3.15 16.74 -0.31
N LEU A 99 2.91 15.88 0.70
CA LEU A 99 2.19 16.25 1.91
C LEU A 99 2.96 17.25 2.78
N GLY A 100 4.29 17.12 2.85
CA GLY A 100 5.14 18.04 3.63
C GLY A 100 5.33 19.42 2.99
N GLU A 101 5.17 19.50 1.66
CA GLU A 101 5.24 20.75 0.90
C GLU A 101 3.89 21.48 0.80
N ALA A 102 2.79 20.81 1.14
CA ALA A 102 1.45 21.40 1.08
C ALA A 102 1.16 22.30 2.29
N ASP A 103 0.45 23.40 2.06
CA ASP A 103 0.00 24.32 3.12
C ASP A 103 -1.15 23.75 3.98
N GLY A 104 -1.67 22.58 3.62
CA GLY A 104 -2.78 21.92 4.29
C GLY A 104 -2.89 20.44 3.91
N PRO A 105 -3.90 19.74 4.47
CA PRO A 105 -4.19 18.35 4.11
C PRO A 105 -4.45 18.19 2.61
N LEU A 106 -4.10 17.02 2.05
CA LEU A 106 -4.38 16.68 0.66
C LEU A 106 -5.32 15.50 0.57
N THR A 107 -6.30 15.55 -0.33
CA THR A 107 -7.05 14.37 -0.75
C THR A 107 -6.20 13.47 -1.65
N ALA A 108 -6.67 12.24 -1.92
CA ALA A 108 -5.99 11.33 -2.85
C ALA A 108 -5.89 11.91 -4.27
N GLU A 109 -6.92 12.63 -4.74
CA GLU A 109 -6.91 13.31 -6.04
C GLU A 109 -5.88 14.43 -6.09
N GLU A 110 -5.75 15.21 -5.02
CA GLU A 110 -4.78 16.30 -4.94
C GLU A 110 -3.34 15.80 -4.81
N ALA A 111 -3.14 14.69 -4.11
CA ALA A 111 -1.87 13.97 -4.09
C ALA A 111 -1.55 13.44 -5.50
N PHE A 112 -2.54 12.88 -6.22
CA PHE A 112 -2.38 12.43 -7.59
C PHE A 112 -1.99 13.55 -8.54
N LYS A 113 -2.66 14.71 -8.49
CA LYS A 113 -2.31 15.88 -9.32
C LYS A 113 -0.84 16.27 -9.17
N ARG A 114 -0.31 16.24 -7.94
CA ARG A 114 1.12 16.51 -7.64
C ARG A 114 2.05 15.36 -8.05
N PHE A 115 1.57 14.12 -8.02
CA PHE A 115 2.33 12.93 -8.40
C PHE A 115 2.34 12.64 -9.90
N ARG A 116 1.38 13.16 -10.67
CA ARG A 116 1.07 12.77 -12.05
C ARG A 116 2.28 12.65 -12.98
N GLU A 117 3.21 13.61 -12.92
CA GLU A 117 4.41 13.61 -13.77
C GLU A 117 5.40 12.48 -13.49
N ARG A 118 5.28 11.83 -12.31
CA ARG A 118 6.11 10.69 -11.89
C ARG A 118 5.54 9.35 -12.35
N VAL A 119 4.32 9.33 -12.89
CA VAL A 119 3.71 8.11 -13.41
C VAL A 119 4.49 7.64 -14.64
N PRO A 120 4.94 6.37 -14.69
CA PRO A 120 5.67 5.87 -15.85
C PRO A 120 4.83 5.91 -17.12
N VAL A 121 5.39 6.49 -18.19
CA VAL A 121 4.71 6.71 -19.49
C VAL A 121 4.01 5.46 -20.05
N TRP A 122 4.55 4.26 -19.82
CA TRP A 122 3.93 3.03 -20.29
C TRP A 122 2.56 2.72 -19.66
N GLU A 123 2.29 3.22 -18.44
CA GLU A 123 0.99 3.05 -17.76
C GLU A 123 -0.13 3.75 -18.53
N HIS A 124 0.18 4.93 -19.12
CA HIS A 124 -0.73 5.67 -19.98
C HIS A 124 -1.08 4.87 -21.23
N HIS A 125 -0.16 4.05 -21.74
CA HIS A 125 -0.40 3.22 -22.91
C HIS A 125 -1.15 1.93 -22.57
N LYS A 126 -0.94 1.38 -21.37
CA LYS A 126 -1.59 0.16 -20.91
C LYS A 126 -3.09 0.37 -20.66
N ASN A 127 -3.46 1.50 -20.06
CA ASN A 127 -4.85 1.84 -19.70
C ASN A 127 -5.18 3.29 -20.10
N PRO A 128 -5.21 3.64 -21.39
CA PRO A 128 -5.24 5.03 -21.85
C PRO A 128 -6.43 5.86 -21.35
N GLN A 129 -7.55 5.21 -21.05
CA GLN A 129 -8.77 5.86 -20.60
C GLN A 129 -8.91 5.94 -19.07
N THR A 130 -8.23 5.07 -18.33
CA THR A 130 -8.48 4.87 -16.89
C THR A 130 -7.22 4.92 -16.03
N TRP A 131 -6.04 5.21 -16.60
CA TRP A 131 -4.80 5.23 -15.83
C TRP A 131 -4.83 6.29 -14.72
N GLU A 132 -5.48 7.44 -14.92
CA GLU A 132 -5.55 8.48 -13.88
C GLU A 132 -6.36 8.00 -12.67
N GLU A 133 -7.51 7.35 -12.92
CA GLU A 133 -8.37 6.76 -11.89
C GLU A 133 -7.60 5.67 -11.12
N LEU A 134 -6.98 4.73 -11.84
CA LEU A 134 -6.20 3.64 -11.24
C LEU A 134 -5.01 4.15 -10.41
N TRP A 135 -4.36 5.23 -10.83
CA TRP A 135 -3.27 5.82 -10.07
C TRP A 135 -3.76 6.62 -8.88
N THR A 136 -4.93 7.26 -8.98
CA THR A 136 -5.57 7.95 -7.85
C THR A 136 -5.97 6.97 -6.76
N GLU A 137 -6.65 5.88 -7.11
CA GLU A 137 -7.00 4.78 -6.19
C GLU A 137 -5.75 4.23 -5.50
N ARG A 138 -4.70 3.94 -6.27
CA ARG A 138 -3.43 3.45 -5.74
C ARG A 138 -2.77 4.44 -4.77
N LEU A 139 -2.86 5.74 -5.02
CA LEU A 139 -2.35 6.73 -4.09
C LEU A 139 -3.21 6.83 -2.82
N GLY A 140 -4.51 6.60 -2.94
CA GLY A 140 -5.41 6.38 -1.80
C GLY A 140 -4.91 5.24 -0.91
N ASP A 141 -4.67 4.06 -1.49
CA ASP A 141 -4.10 2.92 -0.74
C ASP A 141 -2.78 3.30 -0.04
N ILE A 142 -1.89 4.04 -0.73
CA ILE A 142 -0.62 4.49 -0.14
C ILE A 142 -0.85 5.42 1.05
N LEU A 143 -1.77 6.38 0.94
CA LEU A 143 -2.09 7.34 2.00
C LEU A 143 -2.70 6.64 3.23
N GLU A 144 -3.56 5.64 3.00
CA GLU A 144 -4.09 4.80 4.08
C GLU A 144 -2.98 4.00 4.77
N TRP A 145 -2.06 3.39 4.01
CA TRP A 145 -0.90 2.70 4.58
C TRP A 145 0.03 3.64 5.37
N LEU A 146 0.29 4.84 4.84
CA LEU A 146 1.09 5.84 5.55
C LEU A 146 0.44 6.23 6.89
N THR A 147 -0.90 6.30 6.92
CA THR A 147 -1.68 6.59 8.12
C THR A 147 -1.63 5.45 9.11
N LEU A 148 -1.85 4.21 8.64
CA LEU A 148 -1.73 2.99 9.45
C LEU A 148 -0.32 2.82 10.04
N LEU A 149 0.71 3.30 9.35
CA LEU A 149 2.11 3.28 9.81
C LEU A 149 2.47 4.49 10.71
N GLY A 150 1.52 5.39 10.97
CA GLY A 150 1.70 6.58 11.80
C GLY A 150 2.57 7.66 11.18
N LEU A 151 2.77 7.63 9.85
CA LEU A 151 3.56 8.62 9.11
C LEU A 151 2.70 9.82 8.66
N THR A 152 1.40 9.59 8.51
CA THR A 152 0.39 10.60 8.21
C THR A 152 -0.78 10.44 9.16
N GLU A 153 -1.64 11.44 9.20
CA GLU A 153 -2.94 11.36 9.86
C GLU A 153 -4.03 11.79 8.87
N GLN A 154 -5.16 11.09 8.95
CA GLN A 154 -6.37 11.47 8.22
C GLN A 154 -7.10 12.54 9.03
N VAL A 155 -7.54 13.58 8.34
CA VAL A 155 -8.39 14.62 8.91
C VAL A 155 -9.75 14.53 8.23
N GLU A 156 -10.80 14.56 9.05
CA GLU A 156 -12.15 14.72 8.54
C GLU A 156 -12.29 16.14 7.99
N GLU A 157 -12.73 16.27 6.75
CA GLU A 157 -13.22 17.56 6.26
C GLU A 157 -14.47 17.91 7.08
N THR A 158 -14.37 18.94 7.91
CA THR A 158 -15.54 19.50 8.58
C THR A 158 -16.27 20.39 7.58
N GLU A 159 -16.88 19.81 6.56
CA GLU A 159 -17.80 20.50 5.65
C GLU A 159 -19.23 20.02 5.91
N GLU A 160 -20.14 20.96 6.18
CA GLU A 160 -21.57 20.72 6.34
C GLU A 160 -22.11 19.98 5.11
N VAL A 161 -22.33 18.68 5.27
CA VAL A 161 -23.08 17.71 4.45
C VAL A 161 -23.68 18.27 3.15
N GLN A 162 -23.11 17.85 2.01
CA GLN A 162 -23.93 17.26 0.93
C GLN A 162 -23.30 15.95 0.49
N ASP A 163 -24.06 14.87 0.69
CA ASP A 163 -23.78 13.49 0.32
C ASP A 163 -23.17 13.36 -1.09
N VAL A 164 -21.94 12.84 -1.15
CA VAL A 164 -21.47 11.98 -2.24
C VAL A 164 -20.54 10.92 -1.66
N ASP A 165 -20.91 9.65 -1.86
CA ASP A 165 -20.11 8.48 -1.47
C ASP A 165 -18.69 8.56 -2.06
N GLY A 166 -17.71 8.77 -1.21
CA GLY A 166 -16.29 8.79 -1.53
C GLY A 166 -15.50 9.17 -0.29
N VAL A 167 -14.31 8.59 -0.11
CA VAL A 167 -13.44 8.89 1.03
C VAL A 167 -12.92 10.33 0.90
N SER A 168 -13.72 11.31 1.35
CA SER A 168 -13.44 12.76 1.27
C SER A 168 -12.60 13.25 2.44
N GLY A 169 -11.67 12.42 2.94
CA GLY A 169 -10.78 12.79 4.04
C GLY A 169 -9.44 13.31 3.51
N GLY A 170 -8.99 14.45 4.01
CA GLY A 170 -7.65 14.95 3.74
C GLY A 170 -6.58 14.19 4.53
N PHE A 171 -5.36 14.13 4.01
CA PHE A 171 -4.20 13.55 4.70
C PHE A 171 -3.17 14.63 4.97
N ARG A 172 -2.51 14.60 6.13
CA ARG A 172 -1.38 15.48 6.44
C ARG A 172 -0.25 14.71 7.15
N PRO A 173 0.99 15.23 7.17
CA PRO A 173 2.08 14.58 7.89
C PRO A 173 1.75 14.41 9.38
N SER A 174 2.12 13.25 9.95
CA SER A 174 1.99 13.02 11.39
C SER A 174 2.92 13.95 12.17
N GLN A 175 2.42 14.55 13.24
CA GLN A 175 3.18 15.42 14.13
C GLN A 175 4.07 14.64 15.12
N SER A 176 3.90 13.31 15.21
CA SER A 176 4.61 12.45 16.15
C SER A 176 5.86 11.87 15.51
N ARG A 177 7.05 12.28 15.98
CA ARG A 177 8.36 11.75 15.59
C ARG A 177 8.72 10.45 16.30
#